data_AF-A0A142YI90-F1
#
_entry.id   AF-A0A142YI90-F1
#
_cell.length_a   1.000
_cell.length_b   1.000
_cell.length_c   1.000
_cell.angle_alpha   90.00
_cell.angle_beta   90.00
_cell.angle_gamma   90.00
#
_symmetry.space_group_name_H-M   'P 1'
#
loop_
_entity.id
_entity.type
_entity.pdbx_description
1 polymer ?
#
loop_
_entity_poly.entity_id
_entity_poly.type
_entity_poly.pdbx_seq_one_letter_code
_entity_poly.pdbx_strand_id
1 'polypeptide(L)'
;MTQPATEPAILADLARVFDDFQGREYSGPLGSDTRFFADLGLASIDAVVLGEALQERYGRPLPFVDLMADLGRREDRDLTLGELAAFLAAHIHHEDLPRAEA
;
A
#
# COMPACT_ATOMS: atom_id res chain seq x y z
N MET A 1 -5.15 8.99 -23.18
CA MET A 1 -5.70 9.49 -21.91
C MET A 1 -5.29 8.48 -20.86
N THR A 2 -4.38 8.83 -19.96
CA THR A 2 -3.95 7.88 -18.92
C THR A 2 -4.94 7.93 -17.76
N GLN A 3 -5.55 6.78 -17.45
CA GLN A 3 -6.48 6.63 -16.33
C GLN A 3 -5.69 6.66 -15.01
N PRO A 4 -6.11 7.41 -13.98
CA PRO A 4 -5.55 7.27 -12.64
C PRO A 4 -5.76 5.83 -12.13
N ALA A 5 -4.83 5.34 -11.32
CA ALA A 5 -5.03 4.06 -10.65
C ALA A 5 -6.25 4.17 -9.73
N THR A 6 -7.07 3.13 -9.70
CA THR A 6 -8.26 3.11 -8.84
C THR A 6 -7.92 2.45 -7.51
N GLU A 7 -8.49 2.96 -6.43
CA GLU A 7 -8.36 2.41 -5.07
C GLU A 7 -8.52 0.87 -5.03
N PRO A 8 -9.55 0.25 -5.63
CA PRO A 8 -9.68 -1.22 -5.65
C PRO A 8 -8.55 -1.94 -6.40
N ALA A 9 -8.00 -1.35 -7.46
CA ALA A 9 -6.89 -1.97 -8.19
C ALA A 9 -5.59 -1.95 -7.37
N ILE A 10 -5.37 -0.85 -6.63
CA ILE A 10 -4.23 -0.72 -5.73
C ILE A 10 -4.38 -1.64 -4.52
N LEU A 11 -5.57 -1.72 -3.92
CA LEU A 11 -5.83 -2.65 -2.82
C LEU A 11 -5.54 -4.09 -3.23
N ALA A 12 -5.92 -4.49 -4.45
CA ALA A 12 -5.61 -5.82 -4.98
C ALA A 12 -4.11 -6.05 -5.18
N ASP A 13 -3.35 -5.05 -5.65
CA ASP A 13 -1.90 -5.15 -5.79
C ASP A 13 -1.21 -5.18 -4.41
N LEU A 14 -1.61 -4.30 -3.49
CA LEU A 14 -1.15 -4.30 -2.09
C LEU A 14 -1.39 -5.66 -1.45
N ALA A 15 -2.58 -6.24 -1.60
CA ALA A 15 -2.89 -7.57 -1.09
C ALA A 15 -1.88 -8.63 -1.59
N ARG A 16 -1.50 -8.54 -2.87
CA ARG A 16 -0.52 -9.46 -3.48
C ARG A 16 0.91 -9.18 -3.00
N VAL A 17 1.28 -7.92 -2.76
CA VAL A 17 2.56 -7.57 -2.13
C VAL A 17 2.59 -8.12 -0.70
N PHE A 18 1.51 -7.97 0.07
CA PHE A 18 1.41 -8.49 1.43
C PHE A 18 1.48 -10.02 1.50
N ASP A 19 0.84 -10.70 0.55
CA ASP A 19 0.88 -12.15 0.42
C ASP A 19 2.31 -12.65 0.22
N ASP A 20 3.05 -12.05 -0.71
CA ASP A 20 4.47 -12.32 -0.97
C ASP A 20 5.35 -11.97 0.25
N PHE A 21 5.08 -10.84 0.90
CA PHE A 21 5.92 -10.30 1.96
C PHE A 21 5.79 -11.05 3.29
N GLN A 22 4.59 -11.50 3.65
CA GLN A 22 4.35 -12.20 4.92
C GLN A 22 4.29 -13.73 4.78
N GLY A 23 4.25 -14.27 3.54
CA GLY A 23 4.03 -15.70 3.31
C GLY A 23 2.72 -16.21 3.91
N ARG A 24 1.78 -15.30 4.21
CA ARG A 24 0.46 -15.57 4.77
C ARG A 24 -0.55 -15.34 3.67
N GLU A 25 -1.24 -16.41 3.27
CA GLU A 25 -2.38 -16.35 2.35
C GLU A 25 -3.50 -15.52 3.01
N TYR A 26 -3.51 -14.21 2.75
CA TYR A 26 -4.52 -13.32 3.32
C TYR A 26 -5.83 -13.53 2.56
N SER A 27 -6.62 -14.52 3.00
CA SER A 27 -7.93 -14.88 2.42
C SER A 27 -9.08 -13.96 2.86
N GLY A 28 -8.81 -12.96 3.70
CA GLY A 28 -9.81 -11.97 4.16
C GLY A 28 -9.92 -10.77 3.20
N PRO A 29 -11.09 -10.10 3.13
CA PRO A 29 -11.23 -8.87 2.36
C PRO A 29 -10.39 -7.77 2.99
N LEU A 30 -9.19 -7.56 2.45
CA LEU A 30 -8.38 -6.36 2.70
C LEU A 30 -9.18 -5.15 2.16
N GLY A 31 -9.82 -4.44 3.08
CA GLY A 31 -10.69 -3.31 2.76
C GLY A 31 -10.04 -1.99 3.15
N SER A 32 -10.64 -0.87 2.73
CA SER A 32 -10.14 0.46 3.07
C SER A 32 -10.10 0.74 4.58
N ASP A 33 -10.83 -0.04 5.40
CA ASP A 33 -10.85 0.04 6.87
C ASP A 33 -9.76 -0.80 7.55
N THR A 34 -9.07 -1.68 6.82
CA THR A 34 -8.04 -2.57 7.38
C THR A 34 -6.83 -1.76 7.85
N ARG A 35 -6.37 -2.04 9.07
CA ARG A 35 -5.35 -1.28 9.80
C ARG A 35 -3.97 -1.95 9.76
N PHE A 36 -2.93 -1.26 9.31
CA PHE A 36 -1.58 -1.80 9.21
C PHE A 36 -1.04 -2.27 10.57
N PHE A 37 -1.21 -1.47 11.61
CA PHE A 37 -0.57 -1.71 12.89
C PHE A 37 -1.49 -2.50 13.81
N ALA A 38 -2.77 -2.13 13.87
CA ALA A 38 -3.75 -2.76 14.74
C ALA A 38 -4.30 -4.08 14.19
N ASP A 39 -4.51 -4.21 12.88
CA ASP A 39 -5.11 -5.42 12.28
C ASP A 39 -4.02 -6.36 11.73
N LEU A 40 -3.07 -5.83 10.95
CA LEU A 40 -1.98 -6.62 10.38
C LEU A 40 -0.80 -6.84 11.35
N GLY A 41 -0.72 -6.07 12.45
CA GLY A 41 0.37 -6.18 13.41
C GLY A 41 1.73 -5.75 12.85
N LEU A 42 1.75 -4.97 11.76
CA LEU A 42 2.97 -4.53 11.10
C LEU A 42 3.70 -3.50 11.96
N ALA A 43 5.03 -3.54 11.95
CA ALA A 43 5.83 -2.49 12.54
C ALA A 43 6.05 -1.35 11.54
N SER A 44 6.49 -0.18 12.03
CA SER A 44 6.72 0.98 11.16
C SER A 44 7.81 0.69 10.12
N ILE A 45 8.72 -0.23 10.45
CA ILE A 45 9.76 -0.71 9.52
C ILE A 45 9.14 -1.49 8.35
N ASP A 46 8.14 -2.34 8.59
CA ASP A 46 7.48 -3.11 7.54
C ASP A 46 6.79 -2.19 6.54
N ALA A 47 6.11 -1.15 7.02
CA ALA A 47 5.47 -0.17 6.14
C ALA A 47 6.49 0.56 5.25
N VAL A 48 7.64 0.97 5.81
CA VAL A 48 8.71 1.61 5.01
C VAL A 48 9.27 0.65 3.96
N VAL A 49 9.59 -0.59 4.35
CA VAL A 49 10.12 -1.60 3.42
C VAL A 49 9.11 -1.93 2.33
N LEU A 50 7.82 -2.00 2.67
CA LEU A 50 6.75 -2.21 1.70
C LEU A 50 6.65 -1.02 0.73
N GLY A 51 6.76 0.20 1.24
CA GLY A 51 6.83 1.41 0.43
C GLY A 51 8.01 1.41 -0.53
N GLU A 52 9.20 0.96 -0.12
CA GLU A 52 10.36 0.80 -1.00
C GLU A 52 10.12 -0.29 -2.06
N ALA A 53 9.58 -1.44 -1.69
CA ALA A 53 9.24 -2.51 -2.63
C ALA A 53 8.22 -2.05 -3.69
N LEU A 54 7.22 -1.26 -3.28
CA LEU A 54 6.26 -0.64 -4.19
C LEU A 54 6.94 0.34 -5.13
N GLN A 55 7.81 1.22 -4.64
CA GLN A 55 8.56 2.18 -5.47
C GLN A 55 9.40 1.48 -6.54
N GLU A 56 10.08 0.40 -6.18
CA GLU A 56 10.86 -0.42 -7.11
C GLU A 56 9.94 -1.13 -8.12
N ARG A 57 8.79 -1.66 -7.68
CA ARG A 57 7.80 -2.34 -8.53
C ARG A 57 7.15 -1.39 -9.54
N TYR A 58 6.79 -0.19 -9.09
CA TYR A 58 6.17 0.88 -9.88
C TYR A 58 7.19 1.68 -10.71
N GLY A 59 8.48 1.56 -10.38
CA GLY A 59 9.54 2.32 -11.02
C GLY A 59 9.43 3.83 -10.77
N ARG A 60 8.77 4.25 -9.69
CA ARG A 60 8.58 5.66 -9.35
C ARG A 60 8.81 5.96 -7.87
N PRO A 61 9.42 7.12 -7.56
CA PRO A 61 9.61 7.54 -6.18
C PRO A 61 8.27 7.91 -5.56
N LEU A 62 7.96 7.29 -4.44
CA LEU A 62 6.76 7.55 -3.64
C LEU A 62 7.21 8.17 -2.32
N PRO A 63 6.58 9.27 -1.86
CA PRO A 63 6.94 9.91 -0.60
C PRO A 63 6.43 9.12 0.61
N PHE A 64 6.74 7.82 0.68
CA PHE A 64 6.35 6.92 1.76
C PHE A 64 6.98 7.34 3.09
N VAL A 65 8.20 7.88 3.05
CA VAL A 65 8.86 8.47 4.21
C VAL A 65 8.05 9.64 4.79
N ASP A 66 7.42 10.44 3.93
CA ASP A 66 6.61 11.60 4.35
C ASP A 66 5.29 11.13 4.97
N LEU A 67 4.64 10.14 4.34
CA LEU A 67 3.46 9.45 4.89
C LEU A 67 3.74 8.87 6.28
N MET A 68 4.87 8.18 6.45
CA MET A 68 5.28 7.60 7.72
C MET A 68 5.68 8.65 8.76
N ALA A 69 6.29 9.75 8.34
CA ALA A 69 6.60 10.87 9.22
C ALA A 69 5.32 11.58 9.70
N ASP A 70 4.30 11.69 8.84
CA ASP A 70 2.98 12.17 9.22
C ASP A 70 2.33 11.23 10.22
N LEU A 71 2.34 9.93 9.93
CA LEU A 71 1.80 8.89 10.80
C LEU A 71 2.47 8.88 12.18
N GLY A 72 3.79 9.02 12.22
CA GLY A 72 4.56 9.10 13.47
C GLY A 72 4.23 10.34 14.32
N ARG A 73 3.64 11.39 13.73
CA ARG A 73 3.16 12.59 14.43
C ARG A 73 1.71 12.46 14.91
N ARG A 74 0.92 11.53 14.37
CA ARG A 74 -0.45 11.28 14.81
C ARG A 74 -0.43 10.51 16.13
N GLU A 75 -1.44 10.76 16.98
CA GLU A 75 -1.67 9.95 18.19
C GLU A 75 -2.01 8.51 17.82
N ASP A 76 -2.80 8.35 16.75
CA ASP A 76 -3.09 7.08 16.10
C ASP A 76 -2.02 6.84 15.02
N ARG A 77 -1.00 6.06 15.38
CA ARG A 77 0.07 5.62 14.46
C ARG A 77 -0.40 4.50 13.53
N ASP A 78 -1.71 4.42 13.31
CA ASP A 78 -2.33 3.38 12.52
C ASP A 78 -2.62 3.88 11.11
N LEU A 79 -2.01 3.22 10.12
CA LEU A 79 -2.25 3.52 8.71
C LEU A 79 -3.28 2.53 8.18
N THR A 80 -4.35 3.04 7.59
CA THR A 80 -5.33 2.17 6.93
C THR A 80 -4.90 1.82 5.50
N LEU A 81 -5.31 0.65 5.02
CA LEU A 81 -5.14 0.26 3.62
C LEU A 81 -5.83 1.25 2.67
N GLY A 82 -6.94 1.85 3.08
CA GLY A 82 -7.64 2.88 2.33
C GLY A 82 -6.82 4.16 2.17
N GLU A 83 -6.22 4.66 3.25
CA GLU A 83 -5.32 5.82 3.19
C GLU A 83 -4.12 5.54 2.29
N LEU A 84 -3.54 4.34 2.40
CA LEU A 84 -2.43 3.95 1.54
C LEU A 84 -2.86 3.85 0.06
N ALA A 85 -3.99 3.21 -0.21
CA ALA A 85 -4.50 3.05 -1.56
C ALA A 85 -4.88 4.41 -2.19
N ALA A 86 -5.48 5.31 -1.43
CA ALA A 86 -5.79 6.67 -1.87
C ALA A 86 -4.52 7.48 -2.14
N PHE A 87 -3.51 7.35 -1.27
CA PHE A 87 -2.20 7.96 -1.47
C PHE A 87 -1.56 7.47 -2.77
N LEU A 88 -1.50 6.15 -2.98
CA LEU A 88 -0.99 5.58 -4.22
C LEU A 88 -1.82 6.02 -5.43
N ALA A 89 -3.15 6.05 -5.35
CA ALA A 89 -4.03 6.49 -6.45
C ALA A 89 -3.76 7.94 -6.88
N ALA A 90 -3.28 8.79 -5.96
CA ALA A 90 -2.91 10.17 -6.24
C ALA A 90 -1.52 10.30 -6.90
N HIS A 91 -0.65 9.30 -6.72
CA HIS A 91 0.75 9.33 -7.17
C HIS A 91 1.03 8.42 -8.38
N ILE A 92 0.28 7.34 -8.56
CA ILE A 92 0.45 6.37 -9.64
C ILE A 92 -0.74 6.34 -10.59
N HIS A 93 -0.47 5.87 -11.81
CA HIS A 93 -1.44 5.74 -12.87
C HIS A 93 -1.75 4.26 -13.12
N HIS A 94 -2.87 3.94 -13.74
CA HIS A 94 -3.23 2.54 -13.98
C HIS A 94 -2.20 1.79 -14.86
N GLU A 95 -1.43 2.49 -15.69
CA GLU A 95 -0.35 1.91 -16.50
C GLU A 95 0.89 1.47 -15.70
N ASP A 96 0.99 1.95 -14.47
CA ASP A 96 2.11 1.74 -13.55
C ASP A 96 1.91 0.49 -12.69
N LEU A 97 0.65 0.07 -12.50
CA LEU A 97 0.33 -1.18 -11.85
C LEU A 97 0.93 -2.34 -12.65
N PRO A 98 1.61 -3.30 -12.00
CA PRO A 98 2.08 -4.49 -12.69
C PRO A 98 0.87 -5.12 -13.37
N ARG A 99 0.95 -5.32 -14.69
CA ARG A 99 -0.09 -6.05 -15.41
C ARG A 99 -0.17 -7.41 -14.74
N ALA A 100 -1.28 -7.68 -14.06
CA ALA A 100 -1.56 -9.00 -13.53
C ALA A 100 -1.65 -9.92 -14.75
N GLU A 101 -0.54 -10.57 -15.08
CA GLU A 101 -0.48 -11.62 -16.08
C GLU A 101 -1.44 -12.71 -15.57
N ALA A 102 -2.57 -12.84 -16.27
CA ALA A 102 -3.70 -13.69 -15.95
C ALA A 102 -3.41 -15.17 -16.22
#